data_AF-A0A914VY64-F1
#
_entry.id   AF-A0A914VY64-F1
#
_cell.length_a   1.000
_cell.length_b   1.000
_cell.length_c   1.000
_cell.angle_alpha   90.00
_cell.angle_beta   90.00
_cell.angle_gamma   90.00
#
_symmetry.space_group_name_H-M   'P 1'
#
loop_
_entity.id
_entity.type
_entity.pdbx_description
1 polymer ?
#
loop_
_entity_poly.entity_id
_entity_poly.type
_entity_poly.pdbx_seq_one_letter_code
_entity_poly.pdbx_strand_id
1 'polypeptide(L)'
;MIALSSSSSTSESVGVRGAGGSSSATTSVPDLTPSQNVTSSSSTTSNVDLLRRELNLVKLQLRQREAELEKITHRVGTVKSIPTIDTEAAVALVNDVQQLRCDEADLRYKLEDVTKVCDGVLKNVQSASRISENDRVNLIINRYNEQLQNLARQLFDAQQDNARLKTKRIDHETQISAIIHENAFLKSENEYLQDEVNKLKRQCNEQHKSAKTLQAEIADLKRTYQTQLVATKENLIDNHQSLLDQRLYEIESLRREIADRQKEHERCLVRAQSNCSYYERERDRYEKFAKELSQSLHALTVDNQQLLSQVSTLKQSAADEQLKSALRFDELVCERNSLAHKLGTLHGLNKPSASAANGAIVDDRVSIDNALSASRVEERLETAHATIACLTQQVHDLTAINHHTHSPQSDLLKILKDKCLELVELQHTLKSLETQCQRLTEERCNTTVLLVEMSKDMRTLLDAQRQLRS
;
A
#
# COMPACT_ATOMS: atom_id res chain seq x y z
N MET A 1 -35.17 5.86 11.41
CA MET A 1 -36.14 5.10 10.60
C MET A 1 -37.32 6.02 10.32
N ILE A 2 -37.61 6.29 9.05
CA ILE A 2 -38.82 7.02 8.60
C ILE A 2 -39.36 6.20 7.43
N ALA A 3 -40.63 5.84 7.47
CA ALA A 3 -41.29 5.08 6.41
C ALA A 3 -42.04 6.05 5.48
N LEU A 4 -41.83 5.91 4.17
CA LEU A 4 -42.63 6.62 3.16
C LEU A 4 -43.05 5.67 2.04
N SER A 5 -44.36 5.39 2.04
CA SER A 5 -45.23 5.43 0.87
C SER A 5 -44.75 4.72 -0.40
N SER A 6 -45.09 3.44 -0.51
CA SER A 6 -45.26 2.78 -1.80
C SER A 6 -46.35 3.49 -2.63
N SER A 7 -46.04 3.78 -3.89
CA SER A 7 -47.03 4.19 -4.89
C SER A 7 -46.73 3.47 -6.21
N SER A 8 -47.78 2.95 -6.86
CA SER A 8 -47.66 2.09 -8.05
C SER A 8 -48.06 2.83 -9.31
N SER A 9 -47.16 2.86 -10.30
CA SER A 9 -47.43 3.32 -11.66
C SER A 9 -46.74 2.38 -12.66
N THR A 10 -47.50 1.90 -13.64
CA THR A 10 -47.04 0.99 -14.69
C THR A 10 -46.75 1.75 -15.98
N SER A 11 -45.66 1.37 -16.67
CA SER A 11 -45.39 1.80 -18.05
C SER A 11 -44.54 0.73 -18.75
N GLU A 12 -45.09 0.19 -19.85
CA GLU A 12 -44.49 0.11 -21.20
C GLU A 12 -42.99 -0.23 -21.40
N SER A 13 -42.58 -1.04 -22.39
CA SER A 13 -43.32 -1.62 -23.54
C SER A 13 -42.54 -2.72 -24.31
N VAL A 14 -43.22 -3.33 -25.31
CA VAL A 14 -42.72 -4.14 -26.46
C VAL A 14 -42.10 -5.53 -26.18
N GLY A 15 -42.57 -6.58 -26.89
CA GLY A 15 -42.01 -7.95 -26.79
C GLY A 15 -42.64 -9.05 -27.69
N VAL A 16 -43.03 -8.72 -28.92
CA VAL A 16 -43.84 -9.54 -29.87
C VAL A 16 -43.42 -11.03 -30.05
N ARG A 17 -44.36 -11.98 -29.81
CA ARG A 17 -44.67 -13.27 -30.53
C ARG A 17 -45.60 -14.15 -29.67
N GLY A 18 -46.54 -14.98 -30.18
CA GLY A 18 -47.09 -15.10 -31.54
C GLY A 18 -47.40 -16.55 -31.97
N ALA A 19 -48.63 -17.05 -31.76
CA ALA A 19 -49.15 -18.31 -32.35
C ALA A 19 -50.68 -18.44 -32.17
N GLY A 20 -51.40 -19.00 -33.16
CA GLY A 20 -52.81 -19.44 -33.06
C GLY A 20 -53.87 -18.32 -32.93
N GLY A 21 -54.92 -18.20 -33.74
CA GLY A 21 -55.39 -19.06 -34.84
C GLY A 21 -56.79 -19.61 -34.55
N SER A 22 -57.83 -18.86 -34.89
CA SER A 22 -59.21 -19.37 -35.03
C SER A 22 -60.06 -18.42 -35.88
N SER A 23 -60.89 -19.00 -36.72
CA SER A 23 -61.76 -18.30 -37.67
C SER A 23 -63.04 -17.76 -37.02
N SER A 24 -63.44 -16.55 -37.40
CA SER A 24 -64.85 -16.18 -37.61
C SER A 24 -64.91 -14.95 -38.50
N ALA A 25 -65.84 -14.93 -39.45
CA ALA A 25 -66.00 -13.85 -40.41
C ALA A 25 -67.42 -13.26 -40.34
N THR A 26 -67.54 -11.96 -40.12
CA THR A 26 -68.80 -11.22 -40.20
C THR A 26 -68.54 -9.78 -40.63
N THR A 27 -69.18 -9.36 -41.73
CA THR A 27 -69.39 -7.96 -42.18
C THR A 27 -68.12 -7.13 -42.46
N SER A 28 -68.07 -6.27 -43.48
CA SER A 28 -69.16 -5.54 -44.15
C SER A 28 -68.91 -5.32 -45.66
N VAL A 29 -69.95 -4.80 -46.32
CA VAL A 29 -69.99 -4.43 -47.75
C VAL A 29 -69.36 -3.04 -47.95
N PRO A 30 -68.67 -2.81 -49.09
CA PRO A 30 -69.09 -1.70 -49.96
C PRO A 30 -69.62 -2.19 -51.32
N ASP A 31 -70.72 -1.59 -51.75
CA ASP A 31 -71.20 -1.63 -53.13
C ASP A 31 -70.31 -0.74 -54.01
N LEU A 32 -70.13 -1.13 -55.27
CA LEU A 32 -70.13 -0.21 -56.41
C LEU A 32 -70.11 -1.02 -57.73
N THR A 33 -71.24 -1.01 -58.44
CA THR A 33 -71.28 -1.36 -59.88
C THR A 33 -70.48 -0.32 -60.71
N PRO A 34 -70.09 -0.68 -61.96
CA PRO A 34 -70.88 -0.09 -63.05
C PRO A 34 -71.06 -0.97 -64.31
N SER A 35 -72.11 -0.63 -65.07
CA SER A 35 -72.24 -0.66 -66.54
C SER A 35 -71.88 -1.94 -67.32
N GLN A 36 -72.87 -2.65 -67.89
CA GLN A 36 -73.48 -2.38 -69.21
C GLN A 36 -72.59 -2.65 -70.44
N ASN A 37 -72.78 -3.83 -71.05
CA ASN A 37 -73.08 -4.04 -72.48
C ASN A 37 -73.22 -5.56 -72.68
N VAL A 38 -74.37 -6.15 -73.04
CA VAL A 38 -75.22 -5.90 -74.23
C VAL A 38 -74.47 -6.15 -75.54
N THR A 39 -74.66 -7.32 -76.14
CA THR A 39 -74.81 -7.48 -77.61
C THR A 39 -75.28 -8.89 -78.02
N SER A 40 -76.46 -8.96 -78.64
CA SER A 40 -76.68 -9.68 -79.91
C SER A 40 -76.58 -11.21 -80.01
N SER A 41 -77.06 -12.00 -79.04
CA SER A 41 -77.46 -13.41 -79.28
C SER A 41 -78.89 -13.56 -79.86
N SER A 42 -79.29 -12.62 -80.74
CA SER A 42 -80.67 -12.46 -81.24
C SER A 42 -80.81 -12.69 -82.76
N SER A 43 -79.74 -12.49 -83.53
CA SER A 43 -79.77 -12.62 -85.00
C SER A 43 -79.74 -14.08 -85.48
N THR A 44 -78.96 -14.95 -84.82
CA THR A 44 -78.81 -16.36 -85.24
C THR A 44 -80.03 -17.21 -84.94
N THR A 45 -80.65 -17.04 -83.76
CA THR A 45 -81.95 -17.66 -83.43
C THR A 45 -83.06 -17.16 -84.34
N SER A 46 -83.15 -15.83 -84.55
CA SER A 46 -84.10 -15.23 -85.51
C SER A 46 -83.94 -15.81 -86.91
N ASN A 47 -82.71 -15.88 -87.45
CA ASN A 47 -82.45 -16.42 -88.78
C ASN A 47 -82.74 -17.94 -88.88
N VAL A 48 -82.45 -18.72 -87.83
CA VAL A 48 -82.79 -20.15 -87.80
C VAL A 48 -84.31 -20.37 -87.77
N ASP A 49 -85.06 -19.55 -87.02
CA ASP A 49 -86.52 -19.63 -87.01
C ASP A 49 -87.16 -19.08 -88.29
N LEU A 50 -86.53 -18.11 -88.96
CA LEU A 50 -86.94 -17.62 -90.28
C LEU A 50 -86.72 -18.70 -91.35
N LEU A 51 -85.52 -19.31 -91.40
CA LEU A 51 -85.23 -20.46 -92.27
C LEU A 51 -86.11 -21.68 -91.97
N ARG A 52 -86.51 -21.91 -90.70
CA ARG A 52 -87.50 -22.94 -90.34
C ARG A 52 -88.90 -22.61 -90.86
N ARG A 53 -89.32 -21.35 -90.84
CA ARG A 53 -90.60 -20.90 -91.43
C ARG A 53 -90.59 -21.08 -92.94
N GLU A 54 -89.50 -20.68 -93.61
CA GLU A 54 -89.33 -20.88 -95.06
C GLU A 54 -89.30 -22.36 -95.43
N LEU A 55 -88.55 -23.21 -94.72
CA LEU A 55 -88.53 -24.65 -94.93
C LEU A 55 -89.91 -25.29 -94.72
N ASN A 56 -90.68 -24.83 -93.73
CA ASN A 56 -92.05 -25.30 -93.50
C ASN A 56 -93.02 -24.80 -94.59
N LEU A 57 -92.83 -23.58 -95.11
CA LEU A 57 -93.60 -23.03 -96.23
C LEU A 57 -93.34 -23.83 -97.51
N VAL A 58 -92.07 -24.12 -97.82
CA VAL A 58 -91.68 -24.97 -98.96
C VAL A 58 -92.23 -26.39 -98.80
N LYS A 59 -92.21 -26.98 -97.60
CA LYS A 59 -92.86 -28.29 -97.34
C LYS A 59 -94.39 -28.25 -97.50
N LEU A 60 -95.03 -27.14 -97.18
CA LEU A 60 -96.47 -26.92 -97.42
C LEU A 60 -96.78 -26.81 -98.92
N GLN A 61 -95.97 -26.04 -99.66
CA GLN A 61 -96.08 -25.92 -101.12
C GLN A 61 -95.80 -27.25 -101.82
N LEU A 62 -94.84 -28.04 -101.35
CA LEU A 62 -94.55 -29.39 -101.86
C LEU A 62 -95.77 -30.30 -101.68
N ARG A 63 -96.32 -30.40 -100.46
CA ARG A 63 -97.54 -31.19 -100.18
C ARG A 63 -98.76 -30.73 -100.96
N GLN A 64 -98.91 -29.43 -101.18
CA GLN A 64 -99.98 -28.91 -102.02
C GLN A 64 -99.79 -29.36 -103.48
N ARG A 65 -98.56 -29.33 -104.00
CA ARG A 65 -98.22 -29.79 -105.35
C ARG A 65 -98.36 -31.31 -105.51
N GLU A 66 -98.00 -32.08 -104.49
CA GLU A 66 -98.25 -33.54 -104.43
C GLU A 66 -99.75 -33.84 -104.53
N ALA A 67 -100.60 -33.14 -103.77
CA ALA A 67 -102.06 -33.29 -103.83
C ALA A 67 -102.69 -32.76 -105.14
N GLU A 68 -102.09 -31.74 -105.77
CA GLU A 68 -102.50 -31.26 -107.10
C GLU A 68 -102.15 -32.30 -108.19
N LEU A 69 -100.99 -32.95 -108.11
CA LEU A 69 -100.59 -34.07 -108.99
C LEU A 69 -101.47 -35.32 -108.77
N GLU A 70 -101.84 -35.64 -107.54
CA GLU A 70 -102.75 -36.75 -107.22
C GLU A 70 -104.15 -36.52 -107.83
N LYS A 71 -104.68 -35.29 -107.75
CA LYS A 71 -105.91 -34.88 -108.46
C LYS A 71 -105.81 -35.01 -109.98
N ILE A 72 -104.70 -34.61 -110.58
CA ILE A 72 -104.45 -34.77 -112.02
C ILE A 72 -104.42 -36.26 -112.39
N THR A 73 -103.74 -37.08 -111.60
CA THR A 73 -103.67 -38.53 -111.78
C THR A 73 -105.07 -39.17 -111.75
N HIS A 74 -105.94 -38.75 -110.83
CA HIS A 74 -107.35 -39.17 -110.81
C HIS A 74 -108.16 -38.71 -112.03
N ARG A 75 -107.96 -37.48 -112.54
CA ARG A 75 -108.59 -37.02 -113.81
C ARG A 75 -108.17 -37.86 -115.01
N VAL A 76 -106.88 -38.21 -115.12
CA VAL A 76 -106.37 -39.10 -116.18
C VAL A 76 -106.95 -40.52 -116.04
N GLY A 77 -107.27 -40.95 -114.81
CA GLY A 77 -107.96 -42.21 -114.54
C GLY A 77 -109.40 -42.25 -115.07
N THR A 78 -110.23 -41.24 -114.76
CA THR A 78 -111.66 -41.22 -115.16
C THR A 78 -111.87 -41.00 -116.66
N VAL A 79 -110.95 -40.32 -117.34
CA VAL A 79 -110.92 -40.20 -118.81
C VAL A 79 -110.84 -41.58 -119.51
N LYS A 80 -110.34 -42.61 -118.83
CA LYS A 80 -110.05 -43.93 -119.43
C LYS A 80 -111.25 -44.89 -119.47
N SER A 81 -112.44 -44.48 -119.01
CA SER A 81 -113.57 -45.39 -118.73
C SER A 81 -114.92 -44.95 -119.32
N ILE A 82 -114.95 -44.41 -120.54
CA ILE A 82 -116.20 -44.10 -121.28
C ILE A 82 -116.11 -44.63 -122.72
N PRO A 83 -117.04 -45.49 -123.18
CA PRO A 83 -117.10 -45.95 -124.55
C PRO A 83 -118.04 -45.12 -125.45
N THR A 84 -117.79 -45.19 -126.76
CA THR A 84 -118.67 -44.81 -127.90
C THR A 84 -119.09 -43.34 -128.09
N ILE A 85 -118.23 -42.62 -128.82
CA ILE A 85 -118.52 -41.63 -129.89
C ILE A 85 -119.39 -40.41 -129.55
N ASP A 86 -118.74 -39.25 -129.44
CA ASP A 86 -119.01 -38.11 -130.34
C ASP A 86 -117.68 -37.39 -130.68
N THR A 87 -117.62 -36.69 -131.82
CA THR A 87 -116.34 -36.36 -132.49
C THR A 87 -115.64 -35.09 -132.02
N GLU A 88 -116.34 -34.12 -131.41
CA GLU A 88 -115.70 -32.91 -130.86
C GLU A 88 -114.96 -33.18 -129.53
N ALA A 89 -115.46 -34.10 -128.70
CA ALA A 89 -114.90 -34.42 -127.39
C ALA A 89 -113.45 -34.95 -127.46
N ALA A 90 -113.10 -35.65 -128.54
CA ALA A 90 -111.75 -36.19 -128.74
C ALA A 90 -110.68 -35.10 -128.90
N VAL A 91 -111.03 -33.95 -129.53
CA VAL A 91 -110.08 -32.85 -129.77
C VAL A 91 -109.78 -32.10 -128.46
N ALA A 92 -110.81 -31.86 -127.65
CA ALA A 92 -110.64 -31.30 -126.31
C ALA A 92 -109.72 -32.18 -125.43
N LEU A 93 -109.89 -33.52 -125.51
CA LEU A 93 -109.10 -34.47 -124.74
C LEU A 93 -107.60 -34.46 -125.10
N VAL A 94 -107.28 -34.32 -126.39
CA VAL A 94 -105.88 -34.22 -126.86
C VAL A 94 -105.23 -32.93 -126.37
N ASN A 95 -105.95 -31.81 -126.40
CA ASN A 95 -105.46 -30.54 -125.86
C ASN A 95 -105.22 -30.62 -124.33
N ASP A 96 -106.13 -31.22 -123.57
CA ASP A 96 -105.98 -31.45 -122.12
C ASP A 96 -104.72 -32.28 -121.81
N VAL A 97 -104.49 -33.38 -122.55
CA VAL A 97 -103.28 -34.22 -122.39
C VAL A 97 -102.00 -33.47 -122.79
N GLN A 98 -102.06 -32.60 -123.78
CA GLN A 98 -100.89 -31.83 -124.23
C GLN A 98 -100.57 -30.68 -123.28
N GLN A 99 -101.58 -30.01 -122.71
CA GLN A 99 -101.39 -29.03 -121.63
C GLN A 99 -100.78 -29.69 -120.38
N LEU A 100 -101.29 -30.86 -119.95
CA LEU A 100 -100.75 -31.58 -118.80
C LEU A 100 -99.28 -32.00 -118.97
N ARG A 101 -98.80 -32.22 -120.21
CA ARG A 101 -97.37 -32.45 -120.48
C ARG A 101 -96.53 -31.18 -120.37
N CYS A 102 -97.06 -30.04 -120.81
CA CYS A 102 -96.43 -28.74 -120.58
C CYS A 102 -96.34 -28.47 -119.06
N ASP A 103 -97.43 -28.67 -118.33
CA ASP A 103 -97.49 -28.49 -116.88
C ASP A 103 -96.51 -29.43 -116.14
N GLU A 104 -96.37 -30.70 -116.58
CA GLU A 104 -95.37 -31.63 -116.01
C GLU A 104 -93.93 -31.13 -116.23
N ALA A 105 -93.60 -30.68 -117.44
CA ALA A 105 -92.26 -30.15 -117.75
C ALA A 105 -91.95 -28.89 -116.94
N ASP A 106 -92.95 -28.00 -116.79
CA ASP A 106 -92.85 -26.75 -116.04
C ASP A 106 -92.75 -27.00 -114.53
N LEU A 107 -93.43 -28.04 -114.02
CA LEU A 107 -93.27 -28.53 -112.64
C LEU A 107 -91.91 -29.19 -112.39
N ARG A 108 -91.38 -29.98 -113.34
CA ARG A 108 -90.01 -30.54 -113.26
C ARG A 108 -88.96 -29.44 -113.20
N TYR A 109 -89.07 -28.41 -114.05
CA TYR A 109 -88.17 -27.27 -114.04
C TYR A 109 -88.21 -26.54 -112.69
N LYS A 110 -89.40 -26.25 -112.18
CA LYS A 110 -89.59 -25.61 -110.86
C LYS A 110 -89.07 -26.47 -109.71
N LEU A 111 -89.18 -27.79 -109.78
CA LEU A 111 -88.62 -28.72 -108.78
C LEU A 111 -87.09 -28.72 -108.79
N GLU A 112 -86.46 -28.70 -109.98
CA GLU A 112 -85.00 -28.61 -110.10
C GLU A 112 -84.46 -27.27 -109.61
N ASP A 113 -85.16 -26.17 -109.89
CA ASP A 113 -84.78 -24.82 -109.44
C ASP A 113 -84.92 -24.68 -107.91
N VAL A 114 -86.01 -25.18 -107.32
CA VAL A 114 -86.14 -25.30 -105.85
C VAL A 114 -85.03 -26.17 -105.26
N THR A 115 -84.65 -27.26 -105.92
CA THR A 115 -83.53 -28.12 -105.45
C THR A 115 -82.21 -27.35 -105.44
N LYS A 116 -81.91 -26.57 -106.48
CA LYS A 116 -80.70 -25.70 -106.53
C LYS A 116 -80.71 -24.63 -105.45
N VAL A 117 -81.86 -24.03 -105.15
CA VAL A 117 -82.02 -23.07 -104.04
C VAL A 117 -81.76 -23.75 -102.70
N CYS A 118 -82.33 -24.95 -102.46
CA CYS A 118 -82.09 -25.71 -101.24
C CYS A 118 -80.59 -26.05 -101.05
N ASP A 119 -79.92 -26.50 -102.11
CA ASP A 119 -78.48 -26.79 -102.11
C ASP A 119 -77.63 -25.55 -101.80
N GLY A 120 -77.99 -24.40 -102.37
CA GLY A 120 -77.32 -23.11 -102.13
C GLY A 120 -77.47 -22.64 -100.68
N VAL A 121 -78.70 -22.67 -100.15
CA VAL A 121 -78.99 -22.33 -98.74
C VAL A 121 -78.24 -23.28 -97.80
N LEU A 122 -78.25 -24.59 -98.06
CA LEU A 122 -77.62 -25.58 -97.20
C LEU A 122 -76.09 -25.44 -97.17
N LYS A 123 -75.45 -25.14 -98.30
CA LYS A 123 -74.01 -24.80 -98.37
C LYS A 123 -73.70 -23.53 -97.58
N ASN A 124 -74.47 -22.45 -97.77
CA ASN A 124 -74.26 -21.17 -97.09
C ASN A 124 -74.41 -21.28 -95.56
N VAL A 125 -75.40 -22.04 -95.08
CA VAL A 125 -75.59 -22.32 -93.65
C VAL A 125 -74.41 -23.12 -93.09
N GLN A 126 -73.93 -24.14 -93.81
CA GLN A 126 -72.76 -24.92 -93.37
C GLN A 126 -71.47 -24.09 -93.30
N SER A 127 -71.22 -23.20 -94.27
CA SER A 127 -70.04 -22.31 -94.22
C SER A 127 -70.15 -21.28 -93.10
N ALA A 128 -71.31 -20.64 -92.92
CA ALA A 128 -71.52 -19.64 -91.88
C ALA A 128 -71.39 -20.23 -90.47
N SER A 129 -71.94 -21.43 -90.24
CA SER A 129 -71.81 -22.15 -88.97
C SER A 129 -70.34 -22.45 -88.66
N ARG A 130 -69.60 -23.02 -89.63
CA ARG A 130 -68.18 -23.37 -89.43
C ARG A 130 -67.30 -22.16 -89.15
N ILE A 131 -67.54 -21.02 -89.80
CA ILE A 131 -66.79 -19.78 -89.55
C ILE A 131 -67.09 -19.29 -88.12
N SER A 132 -68.36 -19.17 -87.75
CA SER A 132 -68.75 -18.71 -86.40
C SER A 132 -68.25 -19.61 -85.28
N GLU A 133 -68.21 -20.93 -85.49
CA GLU A 133 -67.62 -21.88 -84.53
C GLU A 133 -66.10 -21.76 -84.45
N ASN A 134 -65.41 -21.57 -85.58
CA ASN A 134 -63.96 -21.37 -85.63
C ASN A 134 -63.56 -20.07 -84.90
N ASP A 135 -64.23 -18.95 -85.19
CA ASP A 135 -64.00 -17.67 -84.50
C ASP A 135 -64.23 -17.77 -82.98
N ARG A 136 -65.28 -18.48 -82.57
CA ARG A 136 -65.56 -18.77 -81.15
C ARG A 136 -64.46 -19.62 -80.51
N VAL A 137 -63.96 -20.64 -81.21
CA VAL A 137 -62.85 -21.49 -80.75
C VAL A 137 -61.55 -20.69 -80.64
N ASN A 138 -61.22 -19.84 -81.63
CA ASN A 138 -60.04 -18.98 -81.60
C ASN A 138 -60.09 -17.96 -80.45
N LEU A 139 -61.25 -17.37 -80.16
CA LEU A 139 -61.43 -16.49 -79.00
C LEU A 139 -61.23 -17.23 -77.67
N ILE A 140 -61.68 -18.48 -77.57
CA ILE A 140 -61.47 -19.34 -76.40
C ILE A 140 -59.99 -19.71 -76.24
N ILE A 141 -59.31 -20.09 -77.33
CA ILE A 141 -57.87 -20.38 -77.36
C ILE A 141 -57.06 -19.16 -76.90
N ASN A 142 -57.37 -17.97 -77.42
CA ASN A 142 -56.67 -16.74 -77.04
C ASN A 142 -56.85 -16.42 -75.55
N ARG A 143 -58.06 -16.53 -75.00
CA ARG A 143 -58.30 -16.36 -73.55
C ARG A 143 -57.55 -17.38 -72.70
N TYR A 144 -57.48 -18.65 -73.12
CA TYR A 144 -56.67 -19.64 -72.42
C TYR A 144 -55.17 -19.37 -72.52
N ASN A 145 -54.67 -18.88 -73.67
CA ASN A 145 -53.28 -18.45 -73.81
C ASN A 145 -52.93 -17.27 -72.91
N GLU A 146 -53.81 -16.26 -72.80
CA GLU A 146 -53.67 -15.13 -71.87
C GLU A 146 -53.65 -15.62 -70.40
N GLN A 147 -54.56 -16.53 -70.03
CA GLN A 147 -54.61 -17.12 -68.69
C GLN A 147 -53.34 -17.94 -68.38
N LEU A 148 -52.85 -18.74 -69.34
CA LEU A 148 -51.61 -19.52 -69.20
C LEU A 148 -50.38 -18.61 -69.07
N GLN A 149 -50.29 -17.52 -69.83
CA GLN A 149 -49.19 -16.55 -69.69
C GLN A 149 -49.22 -15.84 -68.34
N ASN A 150 -50.40 -15.44 -67.86
CA ASN A 150 -50.54 -14.80 -66.55
C ASN A 150 -50.25 -15.77 -65.40
N LEU A 151 -50.68 -17.03 -65.50
CA LEU A 151 -50.36 -18.08 -64.53
C LEU A 151 -48.85 -18.40 -64.54
N ALA A 152 -48.20 -18.43 -65.70
CA ALA A 152 -46.76 -18.63 -65.82
C ALA A 152 -45.95 -17.48 -65.19
N ARG A 153 -46.39 -16.23 -65.33
CA ARG A 153 -45.82 -15.07 -64.63
C ARG A 153 -45.97 -15.22 -63.11
N GLN A 154 -47.19 -15.45 -62.62
CA GLN A 154 -47.45 -15.65 -61.20
C GLN A 154 -46.63 -16.81 -60.60
N LEU A 155 -46.44 -17.91 -61.34
CA LEU A 155 -45.59 -19.03 -60.94
C LEU A 155 -44.12 -18.62 -60.85
N PHE A 156 -43.61 -17.84 -61.81
CA PHE A 156 -42.24 -17.33 -61.81
C PHE A 156 -41.99 -16.34 -60.66
N ASP A 157 -42.91 -15.41 -60.42
CA ASP A 157 -42.83 -14.44 -59.33
C ASP A 157 -42.85 -15.17 -57.97
N ALA A 158 -43.75 -16.15 -57.80
CA ALA A 158 -43.80 -17.00 -56.61
C ALA A 158 -42.53 -17.84 -56.41
N GLN A 159 -41.88 -18.31 -57.48
CA GLN A 159 -40.57 -18.98 -57.40
C GLN A 159 -39.46 -18.01 -56.97
N GLN A 160 -39.45 -16.78 -57.51
CA GLN A 160 -38.47 -15.75 -57.15
C GLN A 160 -38.61 -15.34 -55.67
N ASP A 161 -39.83 -15.14 -55.17
CA ASP A 161 -40.06 -14.81 -53.76
C ASP A 161 -39.79 -16.01 -52.84
N ASN A 162 -40.07 -17.25 -53.27
CA ASN A 162 -39.66 -18.45 -52.53
C ASN A 162 -38.13 -18.53 -52.38
N ALA A 163 -37.37 -18.17 -53.43
CA ALA A 163 -35.91 -18.11 -53.38
C ALA A 163 -35.42 -16.98 -52.45
N ARG A 164 -35.99 -15.76 -52.54
CA ARG A 164 -35.69 -14.65 -51.62
C ARG A 164 -35.95 -14.99 -50.16
N LEU A 165 -37.06 -15.68 -49.87
CA LEU A 165 -37.43 -16.11 -48.52
C LEU A 165 -36.48 -17.20 -47.99
N LYS A 166 -36.02 -18.11 -48.85
CA LYS A 166 -34.97 -19.09 -48.49
C LYS A 166 -33.65 -18.41 -48.15
N THR A 167 -33.20 -17.42 -48.92
CA THR A 167 -31.99 -16.66 -48.61
C THR A 167 -32.12 -15.96 -47.25
N LYS A 168 -33.18 -15.16 -47.05
CA LYS A 168 -33.45 -14.48 -45.77
C LYS A 168 -33.52 -15.43 -44.58
N ARG A 169 -34.07 -16.64 -44.77
CA ARG A 169 -34.08 -17.68 -43.72
C ARG A 169 -32.65 -18.08 -43.33
N ILE A 170 -31.79 -18.38 -44.31
CA ILE A 170 -30.39 -18.75 -44.06
C ILE A 170 -29.64 -17.60 -43.38
N ASP A 171 -29.82 -16.37 -43.86
CA ASP A 171 -29.23 -15.16 -43.25
C ASP A 171 -29.60 -15.06 -41.76
N HIS A 172 -30.89 -15.21 -41.43
CA HIS A 172 -31.35 -15.21 -40.04
C HIS A 172 -30.88 -16.42 -39.22
N GLU A 173 -30.74 -17.60 -39.81
CA GLU A 173 -30.18 -18.79 -39.13
C GLU A 173 -28.70 -18.58 -38.77
N THR A 174 -27.91 -17.92 -39.63
CA THR A 174 -26.52 -17.54 -39.29
C THR A 174 -26.45 -16.47 -38.20
N GLN A 175 -27.32 -15.45 -38.26
CA GLN A 175 -27.41 -14.40 -37.22
C GLN A 175 -27.79 -14.98 -35.86
N ILE A 176 -28.78 -15.87 -35.80
CA ILE A 176 -29.19 -16.56 -34.57
C ILE A 176 -28.03 -17.40 -34.03
N SER A 177 -27.29 -18.10 -34.89
CA SER A 177 -26.13 -18.90 -34.49
C SER A 177 -25.02 -18.04 -33.86
N ALA A 178 -24.71 -16.89 -34.46
CA ALA A 178 -23.74 -15.94 -33.92
C ALA A 178 -24.17 -15.40 -32.53
N ILE A 179 -25.44 -15.01 -32.38
CA ILE A 179 -26.01 -14.53 -31.11
C ILE A 179 -25.95 -15.62 -30.03
N ILE A 180 -26.17 -16.90 -30.38
CA ILE A 180 -26.03 -18.03 -29.44
C ILE A 180 -24.58 -18.18 -28.97
N HIS A 181 -23.59 -18.09 -29.87
CA HIS A 181 -22.18 -18.16 -29.49
C HIS A 181 -21.74 -16.97 -28.62
N GLU A 182 -22.16 -15.75 -28.94
CA GLU A 182 -21.89 -14.55 -28.14
C GLU A 182 -22.52 -14.66 -26.73
N ASN A 183 -23.77 -15.13 -26.64
CA ASN A 183 -24.43 -15.39 -25.34
C ASN A 183 -23.74 -16.51 -24.53
N ALA A 184 -23.14 -17.50 -25.18
CA ALA A 184 -22.36 -18.53 -24.50
C ALA A 184 -21.05 -17.95 -23.93
N PHE A 185 -20.32 -17.16 -24.72
CA PHE A 185 -19.10 -16.47 -24.30
C PHE A 185 -19.35 -15.50 -23.14
N LEU A 186 -20.39 -14.66 -23.24
CA LEU A 186 -20.73 -13.69 -22.19
C LEU A 186 -21.15 -14.35 -20.88
N LYS A 187 -21.68 -15.58 -20.91
CA LYS A 187 -21.94 -16.37 -19.69
C LYS A 187 -20.65 -16.85 -19.04
N SER A 188 -19.74 -17.45 -19.82
CA SER A 188 -18.45 -17.92 -19.30
C SER A 188 -17.57 -16.77 -18.76
N GLU A 189 -17.63 -15.59 -19.38
CA GLU A 189 -16.91 -14.40 -18.91
C GLU A 189 -17.51 -13.87 -17.59
N ASN A 190 -18.84 -13.88 -17.46
CA ASN A 190 -19.53 -13.47 -16.23
C ASN A 190 -19.25 -14.47 -15.08
N GLU A 191 -19.24 -15.77 -15.35
CA GLU A 191 -18.84 -16.80 -14.39
C GLU A 191 -17.38 -16.61 -13.92
N TYR A 192 -16.44 -16.36 -14.84
CA TYR A 192 -15.04 -16.06 -14.53
C TYR A 192 -14.89 -14.78 -13.67
N LEU A 193 -15.54 -13.67 -14.07
CA LEU A 193 -15.50 -12.41 -13.34
C LEU A 193 -16.12 -12.54 -11.94
N GLN A 194 -17.21 -13.30 -11.79
CA GLN A 194 -17.84 -13.57 -10.50
C GLN A 194 -16.90 -14.35 -9.57
N ASP A 195 -16.12 -15.31 -10.08
CA ASP A 195 -15.14 -16.04 -9.29
C ASP A 195 -13.89 -15.22 -8.94
N GLU A 196 -13.42 -14.34 -9.82
CA GLU A 196 -12.35 -13.39 -9.47
C GLU A 196 -12.82 -12.37 -8.41
N VAL A 197 -14.07 -11.89 -8.49
CA VAL A 197 -14.70 -11.07 -7.43
C VAL A 197 -14.80 -11.86 -6.12
N ASN A 198 -15.18 -13.14 -6.14
CA ASN A 198 -15.20 -14.00 -4.96
C ASN A 198 -13.79 -14.15 -4.35
N LYS A 199 -12.76 -14.32 -5.18
CA LYS A 199 -11.35 -14.45 -4.81
C LYS A 199 -10.79 -13.17 -4.17
N LEU A 200 -10.99 -12.02 -4.81
CA LEU A 200 -10.62 -10.71 -4.28
C LEU A 200 -11.33 -10.43 -2.94
N LYS A 201 -12.60 -10.82 -2.82
CA LYS A 201 -13.37 -10.70 -1.57
C LYS A 201 -12.82 -11.59 -0.44
N ARG A 202 -12.27 -12.77 -0.73
CA ARG A 202 -11.56 -13.61 0.26
C ARG A 202 -10.27 -12.92 0.71
N GLN A 203 -9.42 -12.51 -0.24
CA GLN A 203 -8.14 -11.83 0.04
C GLN A 203 -8.32 -10.55 0.86
N CYS A 204 -9.32 -9.72 0.56
CA CYS A 204 -9.64 -8.51 1.32
C CYS A 204 -10.05 -8.84 2.77
N ASN A 205 -10.85 -9.90 2.99
CA ASN A 205 -11.22 -10.36 4.33
C ASN A 205 -10.01 -10.93 5.11
N GLU A 206 -9.07 -11.59 4.44
CA GLU A 206 -7.84 -12.10 5.04
C GLU A 206 -6.87 -10.97 5.43
N GLN A 207 -6.68 -9.98 4.55
CA GLN A 207 -5.93 -8.76 4.86
C GLN A 207 -6.55 -7.98 6.02
N HIS A 208 -7.88 -7.86 6.07
CA HIS A 208 -8.59 -7.21 7.18
C HIS A 208 -8.45 -7.95 8.52
N LYS A 209 -8.35 -9.29 8.51
CA LYS A 209 -8.01 -10.09 9.70
C LYS A 209 -6.57 -9.84 10.14
N SER A 210 -5.61 -9.89 9.21
CA SER A 210 -4.19 -9.64 9.49
C SER A 210 -3.94 -8.22 10.03
N ALA A 211 -4.59 -7.20 9.47
CA ALA A 211 -4.53 -5.84 10.00
C ALA A 211 -5.03 -5.75 11.45
N LYS A 212 -6.06 -6.54 11.82
CA LYS A 212 -6.59 -6.61 13.18
C LYS A 212 -5.66 -7.35 14.15
N THR A 213 -4.97 -8.42 13.73
CA THR A 213 -3.99 -9.09 14.61
C THR A 213 -2.78 -8.19 14.85
N LEU A 214 -2.23 -7.59 13.79
CA LEU A 214 -1.14 -6.60 13.90
C LEU A 214 -1.52 -5.40 14.79
N GLN A 215 -2.76 -4.91 14.71
CA GLN A 215 -3.25 -3.84 15.59
C GLN A 215 -3.32 -4.27 17.07
N ALA A 216 -3.67 -5.54 17.34
CA ALA A 216 -3.66 -6.10 18.71
C ALA A 216 -2.22 -6.29 19.21
N GLU A 217 -1.34 -6.87 18.39
CA GLU A 217 0.09 -7.06 18.69
C GLU A 217 0.78 -5.71 19.02
N ILE A 218 0.50 -4.65 18.26
CA ILE A 218 1.00 -3.29 18.55
C ILE A 218 0.45 -2.75 19.89
N ALA A 219 -0.83 -3.04 20.21
CA ALA A 219 -1.41 -2.62 21.48
C ALA A 219 -0.79 -3.36 22.69
N ASP A 220 -0.49 -4.65 22.55
CA ASP A 220 0.14 -5.47 23.58
C ASP A 220 1.63 -5.18 23.75
N LEU A 221 2.37 -4.95 22.64
CA LEU A 221 3.73 -4.42 22.70
C LEU A 221 3.79 -3.07 23.41
N LYS A 222 2.83 -2.16 23.13
CA LYS A 222 2.73 -0.87 23.82
C LYS A 222 2.45 -1.03 25.32
N ARG A 223 1.57 -1.97 25.72
CA ARG A 223 1.34 -2.30 27.13
C ARG A 223 2.61 -2.83 27.80
N THR A 224 3.25 -3.81 27.18
CA THR A 224 4.47 -4.46 27.70
C THR A 224 5.60 -3.45 27.88
N TYR A 225 5.83 -2.58 26.89
CA TYR A 225 6.80 -1.49 26.97
C TYR A 225 6.44 -0.48 28.09
N GLN A 226 5.17 -0.10 28.23
CA GLN A 226 4.71 0.78 29.30
C GLN A 226 4.97 0.17 30.68
N THR A 227 4.68 -1.12 30.88
CA THR A 227 4.94 -1.85 32.13
C THR A 227 6.44 -1.97 32.41
N GLN A 228 7.26 -2.31 31.40
CA GLN A 228 8.72 -2.37 31.54
C GLN A 228 9.30 -0.98 31.89
N LEU A 229 8.78 0.11 31.31
CA LEU A 229 9.21 1.48 31.61
C LEU A 229 8.81 1.95 33.02
N VAL A 230 7.74 1.39 33.59
CA VAL A 230 7.35 1.64 34.99
C VAL A 230 8.25 0.85 35.93
N ALA A 231 8.35 -0.48 35.75
CA ALA A 231 9.18 -1.34 36.58
C ALA A 231 10.68 -0.96 36.56
N THR A 232 11.22 -0.51 35.42
CA THR A 232 12.62 -0.02 35.37
C THR A 232 12.81 1.32 36.07
N LYS A 233 11.80 2.17 36.15
CA LYS A 233 11.85 3.41 36.97
C LYS A 233 11.70 3.11 38.45
N GLU A 234 10.81 2.21 38.84
CA GLU A 234 10.62 1.78 40.23
C GLU A 234 11.92 1.17 40.76
N ASN A 235 12.49 0.17 40.06
CA ASN A 235 13.79 -0.39 40.39
C ASN A 235 14.92 0.67 40.46
N LEU A 236 14.89 1.70 39.61
CA LEU A 236 15.89 2.77 39.63
C LEU A 236 15.72 3.67 40.86
N ILE A 237 14.50 3.97 41.27
CA ILE A 237 14.17 4.74 42.48
C ILE A 237 14.60 3.95 43.73
N ASP A 238 14.24 2.67 43.82
CA ASP A 238 14.58 1.80 44.96
C ASP A 238 16.11 1.65 45.10
N ASN A 239 16.83 1.49 43.99
CA ASN A 239 18.30 1.46 44.00
C ASN A 239 18.92 2.80 44.44
N HIS A 240 18.36 3.94 44.03
CA HIS A 240 18.84 5.25 44.50
C HIS A 240 18.54 5.46 45.98
N GLN A 241 17.36 5.05 46.46
CA GLN A 241 17.00 5.16 47.87
C GLN A 241 17.90 4.28 48.74
N SER A 242 18.12 3.01 48.35
CA SER A 242 19.02 2.10 49.04
C SER A 242 20.46 2.63 49.10
N LEU A 243 20.96 3.24 48.02
CA LEU A 243 22.27 3.88 47.99
C LEU A 243 22.34 5.13 48.89
N LEU A 244 21.27 5.95 48.93
CA LEU A 244 21.17 7.09 49.85
C LEU A 244 21.19 6.63 51.31
N ASP A 245 20.39 5.63 51.66
CA ASP A 245 20.31 5.08 53.02
C ASP A 245 21.66 4.49 53.45
N GLN A 246 22.36 3.77 52.56
CA GLN A 246 23.70 3.25 52.80
C GLN A 246 24.71 4.39 53.06
N ARG A 247 24.71 5.45 52.25
CA ARG A 247 25.62 6.59 52.41
C ARG A 247 25.30 7.44 53.64
N LEU A 248 24.03 7.58 54.01
CA LEU A 248 23.62 8.23 55.25
C LEU A 248 24.14 7.45 56.47
N TYR A 249 23.99 6.12 56.48
CA TYR A 249 24.52 5.26 57.54
C TYR A 249 26.06 5.35 57.66
N GLU A 250 26.77 5.33 56.53
CA GLU A 250 28.23 5.49 56.47
C GLU A 250 28.67 6.86 57.05
N ILE A 251 28.00 7.95 56.64
CA ILE A 251 28.26 9.31 57.16
C ILE A 251 27.98 9.39 58.66
N GLU A 252 26.91 8.77 59.17
CA GLU A 252 26.62 8.73 60.61
C GLU A 252 27.61 7.89 61.41
N SER A 253 28.14 6.81 60.82
CA SER A 253 29.20 6.00 61.42
C SER A 253 30.50 6.81 61.54
N LEU A 254 30.92 7.46 60.45
CA LEU A 254 32.10 8.33 60.44
C LEU A 254 31.95 9.54 61.39
N ARG A 255 30.76 10.13 61.49
CA ARG A 255 30.46 11.20 62.48
C ARG A 255 30.65 10.72 63.92
N ARG A 256 30.18 9.51 64.26
CA ARG A 256 30.39 8.90 65.58
C ARG A 256 31.88 8.65 65.84
N GLU A 257 32.58 8.07 64.88
CA GLU A 257 34.01 7.77 64.98
C GLU A 257 34.87 9.05 65.16
N ILE A 258 34.56 10.11 64.41
CA ILE A 258 35.22 11.43 64.57
C ILE A 258 34.95 12.01 65.95
N ALA A 259 33.71 11.95 66.45
CA ALA A 259 33.37 12.47 67.78
C ALA A 259 34.07 11.70 68.90
N ASP A 260 34.27 10.38 68.76
CA ASP A 260 35.01 9.58 69.75
C ASP A 260 36.52 9.77 69.65
N ARG A 261 37.08 9.93 68.44
CA ARG A 261 38.48 10.38 68.26
C ARG A 261 38.72 11.77 68.87
N GLN A 262 37.79 12.71 68.72
CA GLN A 262 37.88 14.04 69.35
C GLN A 262 37.94 13.96 70.88
N LYS A 263 37.06 13.17 71.51
CA LYS A 263 37.08 12.93 72.98
C LYS A 263 38.40 12.31 73.46
N GLU A 264 38.98 11.38 72.69
CA GLU A 264 40.26 10.78 73.06
C GLU A 264 41.44 11.77 72.89
N HIS A 265 41.40 12.64 71.87
CA HIS A 265 42.35 13.75 71.76
C HIS A 265 42.22 14.74 72.94
N GLU A 266 41.01 15.09 73.39
CA GLU A 266 40.81 15.89 74.61
C GLU A 266 41.41 15.21 75.85
N ARG A 267 41.15 13.91 76.06
CA ARG A 267 41.76 13.13 77.16
C ARG A 267 43.28 13.09 77.06
N CYS A 268 43.85 13.03 75.86
CA CYS A 268 45.30 13.13 75.64
C CYS A 268 45.85 14.51 76.00
N LEU A 269 45.17 15.59 75.61
CA LEU A 269 45.56 16.97 75.97
C LEU A 269 45.48 17.21 77.48
N VAL A 270 44.42 16.76 78.15
CA VAL A 270 44.28 16.85 79.61
C VAL A 270 45.38 16.06 80.34
N ARG A 271 45.70 14.85 79.87
CA ARG A 271 46.86 14.07 80.40
C ARG A 271 48.18 14.81 80.20
N ALA A 272 48.42 15.38 79.01
CA ALA A 272 49.63 16.13 78.72
C ALA A 272 49.75 17.40 79.60
N GLN A 273 48.67 18.17 79.75
CA GLN A 273 48.62 19.35 80.63
C GLN A 273 48.88 18.99 82.10
N SER A 274 48.30 17.87 82.58
CA SER A 274 48.54 17.36 83.93
C SER A 274 50.02 17.01 84.14
N ASN A 275 50.64 16.32 83.17
CA ASN A 275 52.06 15.99 83.19
C ASN A 275 52.95 17.24 83.13
N CYS A 276 52.65 18.24 82.29
CA CYS A 276 53.38 19.50 82.26
C CYS A 276 53.34 20.20 83.63
N SER A 277 52.15 20.31 84.23
CA SER A 277 51.99 20.93 85.55
C SER A 277 52.69 20.13 86.67
N TYR A 278 52.86 18.82 86.53
CA TYR A 278 53.70 18.00 87.41
C TYR A 278 55.20 18.31 87.22
N TYR A 279 55.68 18.36 85.98
CA TYR A 279 57.09 18.67 85.68
C TYR A 279 57.47 20.11 86.04
N GLU A 280 56.58 21.09 85.91
CA GLU A 280 56.76 22.45 86.43
C GLU A 280 56.94 22.43 87.95
N ARG A 281 56.09 21.70 88.67
CA ARG A 281 56.19 21.56 90.13
C ARG A 281 57.48 20.88 90.57
N GLU A 282 57.99 19.90 89.84
CA GLU A 282 59.31 19.31 90.14
C GLU A 282 60.48 20.22 89.75
N ARG A 283 60.41 20.92 88.60
CA ARG A 283 61.40 21.96 88.26
C ARG A 283 61.53 22.98 89.38
N ASP A 284 60.40 23.49 89.88
CA ASP A 284 60.36 24.49 90.94
C ASP A 284 60.84 23.95 92.31
N ARG A 285 60.71 22.63 92.54
CA ARG A 285 61.33 21.94 93.70
C ARG A 285 62.84 21.84 93.54
N TYR A 286 63.33 21.38 92.39
CA TYR A 286 64.76 21.28 92.11
C TYR A 286 65.43 22.66 92.09
N GLU A 287 64.76 23.71 91.63
CA GLU A 287 65.28 25.08 91.66
C GLU A 287 65.41 25.62 93.10
N LYS A 288 64.45 25.32 93.98
CA LYS A 288 64.55 25.63 95.42
C LYS A 288 65.69 24.88 96.09
N PHE A 289 65.77 23.56 95.87
CA PHE A 289 66.86 22.74 96.40
C PHE A 289 68.23 23.20 95.90
N ALA A 290 68.35 23.58 94.62
CA ALA A 290 69.59 24.15 94.07
C ALA A 290 69.95 25.50 94.70
N LYS A 291 68.97 26.35 95.01
CA LYS A 291 69.18 27.62 95.74
C LYS A 291 69.62 27.38 97.18
N GLU A 292 68.97 26.47 97.89
CA GLU A 292 69.32 26.06 99.26
C GLU A 292 70.74 25.47 99.33
N LEU A 293 71.08 24.56 98.39
CA LEU A 293 72.43 24.00 98.25
C LEU A 293 73.46 25.09 97.92
N SER A 294 73.14 26.04 97.04
CA SER A 294 74.02 27.16 96.70
C SER A 294 74.25 28.09 97.90
N GLN A 295 73.22 28.34 98.71
CA GLN A 295 73.34 29.11 99.95
C GLN A 295 74.19 28.38 100.99
N SER A 296 74.01 27.06 101.15
CA SER A 296 74.84 26.23 102.02
C SER A 296 76.31 26.20 101.60
N LEU A 297 76.58 26.03 100.29
CA LEU A 297 77.94 26.12 99.73
C LEU A 297 78.55 27.51 99.90
N HIS A 298 77.76 28.58 99.77
CA HIS A 298 78.24 29.94 100.01
C HIS A 298 78.56 30.19 101.49
N ALA A 299 77.71 29.73 102.42
CA ALA A 299 77.99 29.79 103.85
C ALA A 299 79.28 29.03 104.20
N LEU A 300 79.43 27.78 103.74
CA LEU A 300 80.67 27.02 103.90
C LEU A 300 81.89 27.71 103.25
N THR A 301 81.71 28.45 102.16
CA THR A 301 82.79 29.25 101.54
C THR A 301 83.18 30.43 102.43
N VAL A 302 82.21 31.12 103.01
CA VAL A 302 82.43 32.22 103.96
C VAL A 302 83.08 31.71 105.25
N ASP A 303 82.62 30.59 105.80
CA ASP A 303 83.21 29.95 106.99
C ASP A 303 84.65 29.52 106.72
N ASN A 304 84.94 28.94 105.55
CA ASN A 304 86.31 28.63 105.13
C ASN A 304 87.16 29.90 104.96
N GLN A 305 86.62 31.01 104.46
CA GLN A 305 87.33 32.29 104.41
C GLN A 305 87.59 32.88 105.81
N GLN A 306 86.68 32.70 106.76
CA GLN A 306 86.88 33.08 108.16
C GLN A 306 87.92 32.20 108.85
N LEU A 307 87.91 30.88 108.61
CA LEU A 307 88.93 29.97 109.12
C LEU A 307 90.30 30.28 108.49
N LEU A 308 90.37 30.60 107.20
CA LEU A 308 91.61 31.01 106.55
C LEU A 308 92.12 32.36 107.06
N SER A 309 91.24 33.32 107.40
CA SER A 309 91.65 34.59 108.00
C SER A 309 92.06 34.43 109.47
N GLN A 310 91.42 33.55 110.24
CA GLN A 310 91.84 33.15 111.58
C GLN A 310 93.19 32.41 111.56
N VAL A 311 93.41 31.48 110.62
CA VAL A 311 94.72 30.84 110.41
C VAL A 311 95.75 31.87 109.98
N SER A 312 95.37 32.89 109.20
CA SER A 312 96.27 33.98 108.82
C SER A 312 96.62 34.89 110.00
N THR A 313 95.67 35.25 110.88
CA THR A 313 95.95 36.05 112.07
C THR A 313 96.69 35.24 113.14
N LEU A 314 96.45 33.94 113.29
CA LEU A 314 97.25 33.05 114.14
C LEU A 314 98.68 32.88 113.60
N LYS A 315 98.84 32.79 112.27
CA LYS A 315 100.15 32.78 111.62
C LYS A 315 100.86 34.13 111.77
N GLN A 316 100.12 35.24 111.77
CA GLN A 316 100.66 36.57 112.00
C GLN A 316 100.98 36.81 113.48
N SER A 317 100.19 36.31 114.43
CA SER A 317 100.53 36.38 115.86
C SER A 317 101.69 35.46 116.21
N ALA A 318 101.83 34.30 115.54
CA ALA A 318 103.03 33.47 115.62
C ALA A 318 104.25 34.16 114.99
N ALA A 319 104.07 34.95 113.92
CA ALA A 319 105.12 35.81 113.38
C ALA A 319 105.45 36.97 114.33
N ASP A 320 104.49 37.53 115.07
CA ASP A 320 104.72 38.57 116.09
C ASP A 320 105.32 38.00 117.39
N GLU A 321 105.09 36.72 117.72
CA GLU A 321 105.85 36.01 118.76
C GLU A 321 107.27 35.68 118.28
N GLN A 322 107.46 35.32 117.01
CA GLN A 322 108.79 35.24 116.40
C GLN A 322 109.48 36.63 116.38
N LEU A 323 108.73 37.72 116.18
CA LEU A 323 109.25 39.09 116.26
C LEU A 323 109.60 39.49 117.70
N LYS A 324 108.80 39.10 118.70
CA LYS A 324 109.09 39.33 120.13
C LYS A 324 110.24 38.46 120.66
N SER A 325 110.51 37.31 120.06
CA SER A 325 111.71 36.51 120.37
C SER A 325 112.95 36.98 119.60
N ALA A 326 112.78 37.49 118.37
CA ALA A 326 113.84 38.19 117.63
C ALA A 326 114.23 39.54 118.28
N LEU A 327 113.31 40.23 118.97
CA LEU A 327 113.64 41.41 119.80
C LEU A 327 114.37 41.07 121.12
N ARG A 328 114.97 39.86 121.21
CA ARG A 328 115.97 39.45 122.21
C ARG A 328 117.18 38.70 121.59
N PHE A 329 117.27 38.64 120.26
CA PHE A 329 118.30 37.97 119.45
C PHE A 329 118.17 38.51 118.02
N ASP A 330 118.98 39.42 117.50
CA ASP A 330 120.28 39.96 117.96
C ASP A 330 120.46 41.29 117.18
N GLU A 331 121.10 42.38 117.60
CA GLU A 331 122.10 42.70 118.65
C GLU A 331 123.53 42.17 118.39
N LEU A 332 123.68 41.17 117.53
CA LEU A 332 124.93 40.67 116.95
C LEU A 332 124.71 40.22 115.49
N VAL A 333 125.80 40.05 114.75
CA VAL A 333 125.83 39.53 113.37
C VAL A 333 125.07 40.38 112.34
N CYS A 334 125.63 41.57 112.08
CA CYS A 334 125.73 42.02 110.69
C CYS A 334 126.49 40.98 109.84
N GLU A 335 126.30 41.04 108.52
CA GLU A 335 127.11 40.35 107.50
C GLU A 335 127.05 38.80 107.44
N ARG A 336 126.03 38.28 106.75
CA ARG A 336 126.31 37.26 105.71
C ARG A 336 125.55 37.54 104.40
N ASN A 337 125.98 38.60 103.73
CA ASN A 337 125.48 39.01 102.43
C ASN A 337 125.68 37.95 101.33
N SER A 338 124.86 38.10 100.28
CA SER A 338 125.10 37.69 98.89
C SER A 338 124.61 36.33 98.40
N LEU A 339 124.19 36.37 97.12
CA LEU A 339 123.75 35.31 96.20
C LEU A 339 122.40 34.60 96.50
N ALA A 340 121.44 34.55 95.56
CA ALA A 340 121.29 35.30 94.30
C ALA A 340 119.83 35.24 93.78
N HIS A 341 119.43 36.25 92.99
CA HIS A 341 118.67 36.20 91.71
C HIS A 341 117.51 35.19 91.48
N LYS A 342 116.45 35.47 90.70
CA LYS A 342 116.08 36.64 89.85
C LYS A 342 114.61 36.45 89.38
N LEU A 343 113.86 37.55 89.21
CA LEU A 343 112.68 37.71 88.31
C LEU A 343 111.46 36.79 88.61
N GLY A 344 110.20 37.17 88.31
CA GLY A 344 109.67 38.44 87.79
C GLY A 344 108.20 38.29 87.35
N THR A 345 107.55 39.42 87.01
CA THR A 345 106.67 39.67 85.83
C THR A 345 105.88 38.52 85.15
N LEU A 346 104.67 38.68 84.61
CA LEU A 346 103.68 39.78 84.46
C LEU A 346 102.42 39.19 83.76
N HIS A 347 101.25 39.85 83.88
CA HIS A 347 100.06 39.68 83.00
C HIS A 347 99.37 38.29 83.02
N GLY A 348 98.16 38.09 82.48
CA GLY A 348 97.13 39.03 81.96
C GLY A 348 96.33 38.45 80.78
N LEU A 349 95.25 39.14 80.36
CA LEU A 349 94.38 38.83 79.19
C LEU A 349 93.47 37.58 79.37
N ASN A 350 92.31 37.40 78.70
CA ASN A 350 91.56 38.31 77.81
C ASN A 350 90.01 38.11 77.80
N LYS A 351 89.32 39.02 77.10
CA LYS A 351 87.88 39.09 76.72
C LYS A 351 87.71 38.69 75.21
N PRO A 352 86.55 38.83 74.50
CA PRO A 352 85.10 38.64 74.79
C PRO A 352 84.32 37.99 73.57
N SER A 353 83.06 38.41 73.33
CA SER A 353 82.17 38.30 72.12
C SER A 353 81.19 37.11 72.07
N ALA A 354 79.91 37.16 71.65
CA ALA A 354 78.94 38.18 71.13
C ALA A 354 78.59 38.18 69.60
N SER A 355 77.34 37.78 69.27
CA SER A 355 76.49 38.14 68.10
C SER A 355 75.09 37.47 68.29
N ALA A 356 73.91 37.83 67.75
CA ALA A 356 73.40 38.78 66.73
C ALA A 356 73.48 38.34 65.24
N ALA A 357 72.50 38.57 64.34
CA ALA A 357 71.05 38.90 64.39
C ALA A 357 70.42 38.78 62.95
N ASN A 358 69.09 38.94 62.79
CA ASN A 358 68.33 39.11 61.51
C ASN A 358 68.29 37.88 60.54
N GLY A 359 67.48 37.79 59.46
CA GLY A 359 66.31 38.59 58.97
C GLY A 359 66.40 39.02 57.47
N ALA A 360 65.34 39.16 56.65
CA ALA A 360 63.91 38.79 56.78
C ALA A 360 63.04 39.01 55.48
N ILE A 361 62.22 38.02 55.07
CA ILE A 361 60.93 38.13 54.29
C ILE A 361 60.99 38.45 52.76
N VAL A 362 59.85 38.20 52.05
CA VAL A 362 59.44 38.54 50.65
C VAL A 362 59.94 37.56 49.57
N ASP A 363 59.17 36.82 48.74
CA ASP A 363 57.78 36.84 48.18
C ASP A 363 57.63 37.54 46.80
N ASP A 364 57.19 36.81 45.76
CA ASP A 364 56.70 37.40 44.48
C ASP A 364 55.88 36.37 43.63
N ARG A 365 55.09 36.84 42.65
CA ARG A 365 53.94 36.08 42.10
C ARG A 365 53.51 36.48 40.66
N VAL A 366 52.86 35.53 39.96
CA VAL A 366 52.00 35.68 38.74
C VAL A 366 52.66 35.73 37.34
N SER A 367 52.19 34.84 36.44
CA SER A 367 51.76 35.05 35.03
C SER A 367 52.02 33.77 34.21
N ILE A 368 51.11 32.94 33.68
CA ILE A 368 49.76 33.00 33.04
C ILE A 368 49.85 32.56 31.56
N ASP A 369 48.98 31.59 31.22
CA ASP A 369 48.51 31.09 29.90
C ASP A 369 49.46 30.77 28.73
N ASN A 370 49.47 29.48 28.34
CA ASN A 370 49.10 29.00 26.99
C ASN A 370 49.09 27.45 26.87
N ALA A 371 48.03 26.73 27.30
CA ALA A 371 47.68 25.35 26.85
C ALA A 371 46.41 24.78 27.54
N LEU A 372 45.19 25.17 27.13
CA LEU A 372 43.94 24.67 27.76
C LEU A 372 42.87 24.16 26.76
N SER A 373 43.27 23.25 25.87
CA SER A 373 42.33 22.51 24.99
C SER A 373 42.59 21.01 24.85
N ALA A 374 43.81 20.51 25.10
CA ALA A 374 44.12 19.07 25.13
C ALA A 374 43.92 18.46 26.54
N SER A 375 44.45 19.13 27.56
CA SER A 375 44.56 18.65 28.94
C SER A 375 43.28 18.03 29.53
N ARG A 376 42.08 18.54 29.24
CA ARG A 376 40.82 18.00 29.79
C ARG A 376 40.38 16.64 29.25
N VAL A 377 41.02 16.15 28.18
CA VAL A 377 40.83 14.76 27.69
C VAL A 377 41.93 13.87 28.26
N GLU A 378 43.17 14.35 28.30
CA GLU A 378 44.31 13.63 28.90
C GLU A 378 44.12 13.41 30.41
N GLU A 379 43.71 14.42 31.17
CA GLU A 379 43.34 14.34 32.61
C GLU A 379 42.26 13.28 32.86
N ARG A 380 41.30 13.12 31.94
CA ARG A 380 40.25 12.08 32.00
C ARG A 380 40.77 10.70 31.62
N LEU A 381 41.77 10.63 30.74
CA LEU A 381 42.43 9.38 30.37
C LEU A 381 43.38 8.92 31.49
N GLU A 382 44.13 9.82 32.10
CA GLU A 382 45.02 9.54 33.24
C GLU A 382 44.23 9.12 34.49
N THR A 383 43.13 9.81 34.82
CA THR A 383 42.27 9.40 35.95
C THR A 383 41.59 8.04 35.69
N ALA A 384 41.18 7.74 34.45
CA ALA A 384 40.71 6.41 34.08
C ALA A 384 41.82 5.34 34.23
N HIS A 385 43.01 5.58 33.68
CA HIS A 385 44.14 4.64 33.79
C HIS A 385 44.61 4.44 35.23
N ALA A 386 44.66 5.50 36.06
CA ALA A 386 44.99 5.41 37.47
C ALA A 386 43.93 4.61 38.26
N THR A 387 42.65 4.74 37.90
CA THR A 387 41.57 3.95 38.49
C THR A 387 41.69 2.47 38.10
N ILE A 388 41.98 2.18 36.82
CA ILE A 388 42.23 0.81 36.32
C ILE A 388 43.47 0.20 37.01
N ALA A 389 44.56 0.95 37.15
CA ALA A 389 45.76 0.49 37.86
C ALA A 389 45.48 0.19 39.33
N CYS A 390 44.73 1.05 40.03
CA CYS A 390 44.32 0.84 41.42
C CYS A 390 43.44 -0.42 41.58
N LEU A 391 42.44 -0.61 40.71
CA LEU A 391 41.60 -1.81 40.72
C LEU A 391 42.38 -3.09 40.35
N THR A 392 43.35 -2.99 39.43
CA THR A 392 44.24 -4.11 39.07
C THR A 392 45.13 -4.50 40.25
N GLN A 393 45.67 -3.52 40.99
CA GLN A 393 46.42 -3.78 42.22
C GLN A 393 45.54 -4.43 43.28
N GLN A 394 44.32 -3.94 43.51
CA GLN A 394 43.39 -4.55 44.47
C GLN A 394 43.04 -6.01 44.13
N VAL A 395 42.85 -6.34 42.84
CA VAL A 395 42.67 -7.73 42.40
C VAL A 395 43.93 -8.57 42.62
N HIS A 396 45.12 -8.00 42.41
CA HIS A 396 46.40 -8.66 42.69
C HIS A 396 46.58 -8.94 44.19
N ASP A 397 46.32 -7.96 45.06
CA ASP A 397 46.41 -8.09 46.52
C ASP A 397 45.41 -9.14 47.04
N LEU A 398 44.18 -9.15 46.53
CA LEU A 398 43.15 -10.14 46.88
C LEU A 398 43.50 -11.55 46.38
N THR A 399 44.14 -11.69 45.21
CA THR A 399 44.63 -13.01 44.75
C THR A 399 45.85 -13.49 45.55
N ALA A 400 46.72 -12.58 46.02
CA ALA A 400 47.81 -12.93 46.93
C ALA A 400 47.30 -13.45 48.29
N ILE A 401 46.27 -12.82 48.86
CA ILE A 401 45.62 -13.27 50.11
C ILE A 401 45.02 -14.69 49.97
N ASN A 402 44.47 -15.03 48.80
CA ASN A 402 43.82 -16.32 48.55
C ASN A 402 44.77 -17.54 48.59
N HIS A 403 46.09 -17.34 48.69
CA HIS A 403 47.08 -18.41 48.79
C HIS A 403 47.38 -18.90 50.22
N HIS A 404 46.82 -18.30 51.29
CA HIS A 404 47.29 -18.54 52.66
C HIS A 404 46.26 -19.00 53.71
N THR A 405 44.96 -19.07 53.42
CA THR A 405 43.96 -19.61 54.39
C THR A 405 42.89 -20.48 53.73
N HIS A 406 42.60 -21.63 54.35
CA HIS A 406 41.49 -22.51 53.96
C HIS A 406 40.20 -22.13 54.69
N SER A 407 39.17 -21.71 53.92
CA SER A 407 37.81 -21.41 54.39
C SER A 407 37.67 -20.18 55.33
N PRO A 408 36.59 -19.37 55.24
CA PRO A 408 35.41 -19.46 54.37
C PRO A 408 35.63 -18.76 53.01
N GLN A 409 35.86 -19.55 51.96
CA GLN A 409 36.30 -19.02 50.66
C GLN A 409 35.18 -18.74 49.64
N SER A 410 33.92 -19.12 49.89
CA SER A 410 32.80 -18.93 48.94
C SER A 410 32.62 -17.47 48.51
N ASP A 411 32.34 -16.59 49.47
CA ASP A 411 31.70 -15.32 49.15
C ASP A 411 32.72 -14.27 48.73
N LEU A 412 33.96 -14.36 49.24
CA LEU A 412 35.09 -13.53 48.78
C LEU A 412 35.47 -13.87 47.33
N LEU A 413 35.51 -15.15 46.95
CA LEU A 413 35.73 -15.56 45.55
C LEU A 413 34.59 -15.13 44.64
N LYS A 414 33.34 -15.15 45.14
CA LYS A 414 32.19 -14.63 44.40
C LYS A 414 32.33 -13.12 44.14
N ILE A 415 32.57 -12.32 45.18
CA ILE A 415 32.78 -10.87 45.06
C ILE A 415 33.96 -10.55 44.12
N LEU A 416 35.08 -11.29 44.23
CA LEU A 416 36.23 -11.13 43.35
C LEU A 416 35.88 -11.45 41.89
N LYS A 417 35.14 -12.53 41.64
CA LYS A 417 34.70 -12.94 40.30
C LYS A 417 33.74 -11.92 39.69
N ASP A 418 32.77 -11.45 40.47
CA ASP A 418 31.78 -10.45 40.03
C ASP A 418 32.48 -9.12 39.69
N LYS A 419 33.48 -8.70 40.50
CA LYS A 419 34.33 -7.53 40.20
C LYS A 419 35.26 -7.73 38.99
N CYS A 420 35.75 -8.94 38.75
CA CYS A 420 36.52 -9.25 37.55
C CYS A 420 35.65 -9.21 36.27
N LEU A 421 34.37 -9.60 36.35
CA LEU A 421 33.42 -9.47 35.24
C LEU A 421 33.12 -7.99 34.95
N GLU A 422 32.82 -7.20 35.98
CA GLU A 422 32.62 -5.75 35.88
C GLU A 422 33.83 -5.03 35.25
N LEU A 423 35.06 -5.42 35.63
CA LEU A 423 36.29 -4.92 35.00
C LEU A 423 36.41 -5.28 33.51
N VAL A 424 36.00 -6.49 33.11
CA VAL A 424 36.01 -6.92 31.70
C VAL A 424 34.96 -6.16 30.88
N GLU A 425 33.77 -5.93 31.44
CA GLU A 425 32.71 -5.12 30.81
C GLU A 425 33.12 -3.65 30.67
N LEU A 426 33.76 -3.08 31.70
CA LEU A 426 34.35 -1.73 31.63
C LEU A 426 35.48 -1.66 30.60
N GLN A 427 36.36 -2.66 30.53
CA GLN A 427 37.43 -2.69 29.50
C GLN A 427 36.87 -2.85 28.07
N HIS A 428 35.78 -3.60 27.90
CA HIS A 428 35.11 -3.75 26.60
C HIS A 428 34.40 -2.46 26.17
N THR A 429 33.68 -1.80 27.09
CA THR A 429 33.00 -0.52 26.81
C THR A 429 34.00 0.61 26.54
N LEU A 430 35.12 0.66 27.27
CA LEU A 430 36.23 1.60 26.99
C LEU A 430 36.77 1.40 25.58
N LYS A 431 37.12 0.17 25.18
CA LYS A 431 37.56 -0.15 23.81
C LYS A 431 36.52 0.21 22.74
N SER A 432 35.24 -0.02 23.02
CA SER A 432 34.15 0.36 22.12
C SER A 432 34.14 1.88 21.88
N LEU A 433 34.27 2.67 22.94
CA LEU A 433 34.35 4.13 22.89
C LEU A 433 35.62 4.62 22.17
N GLU A 434 36.78 3.97 22.36
CA GLU A 434 38.01 4.27 21.60
C GLU A 434 37.78 4.14 20.09
N THR A 435 37.20 3.02 19.63
CA THR A 435 36.90 2.85 18.19
C THR A 435 35.86 3.83 17.66
N GLN A 436 34.97 4.35 18.52
CA GLN A 436 33.98 5.36 18.13
C GLN A 436 34.64 6.74 18.02
N CYS A 437 35.52 7.10 18.95
CA CYS A 437 36.32 8.34 18.90
C CYS A 437 37.27 8.35 17.70
N GLN A 438 37.86 7.21 17.34
CA GLN A 438 38.67 7.07 16.12
C GLN A 438 37.83 7.34 14.86
N ARG A 439 36.69 6.65 14.69
CA ARG A 439 35.77 6.86 13.56
C ARG A 439 35.28 8.31 13.44
N LEU A 440 34.87 8.95 14.54
CA LEU A 440 34.47 10.36 14.55
C LEU A 440 35.63 11.31 14.20
N THR A 441 36.87 10.93 14.50
CA THR A 441 38.06 11.69 14.11
C THR A 441 38.34 11.56 12.61
N GLU A 442 38.22 10.35 12.06
CA GLU A 442 38.32 10.07 10.62
C GLU A 442 37.23 10.80 9.82
N GLU A 443 35.97 10.72 10.25
CA GLU A 443 34.83 11.45 9.65
C GLU A 443 35.08 12.96 9.65
N ARG A 444 35.60 13.52 10.75
CA ARG A 444 35.95 14.95 10.83
C ARG A 444 37.10 15.31 9.89
N CYS A 445 38.13 14.47 9.78
CA CYS A 445 39.23 14.68 8.85
C CYS A 445 38.74 14.64 7.38
N ASN A 446 37.95 13.63 7.02
CA ASN A 446 37.35 13.48 5.69
C ASN A 446 36.45 14.68 5.33
N THR A 447 35.62 15.14 6.28
CA THR A 447 34.78 16.34 6.12
C THR A 447 35.64 17.60 5.92
N THR A 448 36.77 17.71 6.64
CA THR A 448 37.68 18.85 6.52
C THR A 448 38.38 18.87 5.15
N VAL A 449 38.83 17.70 4.66
CA VAL A 449 39.41 17.56 3.31
C VAL A 449 38.38 17.96 2.24
N LEU A 450 37.16 17.41 2.30
CA LEU A 450 36.10 17.74 1.35
C LEU A 450 35.78 19.24 1.33
N LEU A 451 35.70 19.90 2.50
CA LEU A 451 35.49 21.35 2.58
C LEU A 451 36.66 22.16 1.98
N VAL A 452 37.90 21.69 2.11
CA VAL A 452 39.08 22.31 1.47
C VAL A 452 39.05 22.15 -0.05
N GLU A 453 38.64 20.99 -0.56
CA GLU A 453 38.48 20.73 -1.99
C GLU A 453 37.33 21.55 -2.60
N MET A 454 36.13 21.54 -1.99
CA MET A 454 35.03 22.42 -2.40
C MET A 454 35.42 23.91 -2.39
N SER A 455 36.22 24.32 -1.39
CA SER A 455 36.75 25.70 -1.31
C SER A 455 37.83 26.01 -2.36
N LYS A 456 38.51 25.00 -2.90
CA LYS A 456 39.46 25.13 -4.03
C LYS A 456 38.68 25.24 -5.34
N ASP A 457 37.72 24.36 -5.57
CA ASP A 457 36.91 24.34 -6.79
C ASP A 457 36.08 25.62 -6.92
N MET A 458 35.45 26.08 -5.83
CA MET A 458 34.74 27.37 -5.81
C MET A 458 35.65 28.56 -6.14
N ARG A 459 36.94 28.54 -5.75
CA ARG A 459 37.92 29.56 -6.18
C ARG A 459 38.18 29.47 -7.69
N THR A 460 38.40 28.27 -8.23
CA THR A 460 38.61 28.12 -9.69
C THR A 460 37.41 28.56 -10.52
N LEU A 461 36.18 28.32 -10.03
CA LEU A 461 34.95 28.79 -10.67
C LEU A 461 34.82 30.32 -10.62
N LEU A 462 35.17 30.95 -9.49
CA LEU A 462 35.18 32.42 -9.37
C LEU A 462 36.25 33.07 -10.26
N ASP A 463 37.42 32.46 -10.40
CA ASP A 463 38.48 32.96 -11.27
C ASP A 463 38.18 32.75 -12.76
N ALA A 464 37.57 31.62 -13.14
CA ALA A 464 37.03 31.45 -14.49
C ALA A 464 35.89 32.44 -14.79
N GLN A 465 35.02 32.74 -13.82
CA GLN A 465 33.97 33.76 -13.96
C GLN A 465 34.54 35.18 -14.09
N ARG A 466 35.70 35.47 -13.48
CA ARG A 466 36.44 36.72 -13.68
C ARG A 466 37.02 36.80 -15.10
N GLN A 467 37.65 35.73 -15.58
CA GLN A 467 38.21 35.66 -16.94
C GLN A 467 37.13 35.78 -18.04
N LEU A 468 35.91 35.30 -17.79
CA LEU A 468 34.75 35.50 -18.68
C LEU A 468 34.13 36.91 -18.63
N ARG A 469 34.67 37.82 -17.81
CA ARG A 469 34.19 39.20 -17.64
C ARG A 469 35.25 40.26 -18.00
N SER A 470 36.45 39.83 -18.39
CA SER A 470 37.58 40.66 -18.83
C SER A 470 37.82 40.52 -20.33
#